data_AF-A0A7C5L6U8-F1
#
_entry.id   AF-A0A7C5L6U8-F1
#
_cell.length_a   1.000
_cell.length_b   1.000
_cell.length_c   1.000
_cell.angle_alpha   90.00
_cell.angle_beta   90.00
_cell.angle_gamma   90.00
#
_symmetry.space_group_name_H-M   'P 1'
#
loop_
_entity.id
_entity.type
_entity.pdbx_description
1 polymer ?
#
loop_
_entity_poly.entity_id
_entity_poly.type
_entity_poly.pdbx_seq_one_letter_code
_entity_poly.pdbx_strand_id
1 'polypeptide(L)' 'MGVLFLCTANRCRSPMAEALLIHKLALMGVPTREVAVRSAGTRAVRGQPPDPRVVRLLD' A
#
# COMPACT_ATOMS: atom_id res chain seq x y z
N MET A 1 -8.79 -10.78 8.50
CA MET A 1 -7.50 -10.29 9.05
C MET A 1 -7.18 -8.95 8.38
N GLY A 2 -6.40 -8.06 9.00
CA GLY A 2 -6.04 -6.77 8.40
C GLY A 2 -4.56 -6.41 8.59
N VAL A 3 -3.94 -5.82 7.56
CA VAL A 3 -2.56 -5.32 7.58
C VAL A 3 -2.57 -3.83 7.25
N LEU A 4 -1.94 -3.02 8.10
CA LEU A 4 -1.74 -1.59 7.89
C LEU A 4 -0.24 -1.28 7.78
N PHE A 5 0.21 -0.81 6.62
CA PHE A 5 1.56 -0.28 6.47
C PHE A 5 1.61 1.18 6.88
N LEU A 6 2.54 1.52 7.77
CA LEU A 6 2.76 2.88 8.26
C LEU A 6 4.11 3.42 7.80
N CYS A 7 4.11 4.68 7.34
CA CYS A 7 5.35 5.45 7.23
C CYS A 7 5.12 6.91 7.66
N THR A 8 6.05 7.81 7.37
CA THR A 8 5.90 9.22 7.74
C THR A 8 4.83 9.94 6.93
N ALA A 9 4.88 9.86 5.59
CA ALA A 9 4.09 10.74 4.70
C ALA A 9 3.01 10.03 3.87
N ASN A 10 2.97 8.70 3.91
CA ASN A 10 2.13 7.88 3.01
C ASN A 10 2.27 8.18 1.51
N ARG A 11 3.49 8.51 1.05
CA ARG A 11 3.75 8.80 -0.39
C ARG A 11 4.61 7.77 -1.11
N CYS A 12 5.61 7.18 -0.46
CA CYS A 12 6.56 6.31 -1.14
C CYS A 12 6.51 4.87 -0.60
N ARG A 13 6.98 4.68 0.64
CA ARG A 13 7.23 3.34 1.22
C ARG A 13 5.93 2.57 1.53
N SER A 14 5.01 3.18 2.27
CA SER A 14 3.79 2.48 2.67
C SER A 14 2.79 2.22 1.53
N PRO A 15 2.56 3.12 0.55
CA PRO A 15 1.74 2.78 -0.61
C PRO A 15 2.37 1.68 -1.48
N MET A 16 3.71 1.67 -1.61
CA MET A 16 4.41 0.60 -2.31
C MET A 16 4.25 -0.75 -1.62
N ALA A 17 4.41 -0.80 -0.30
CA ALA A 17 4.25 -2.02 0.47
C ALA A 17 2.80 -2.57 0.40
N GLU A 18 1.80 -1.68 0.44
CA GLU A 18 0.40 -2.04 0.23
C GLU A 18 0.19 -2.72 -1.13
N ALA A 19 0.63 -2.08 -2.23
CA ALA A 19 0.50 -2.63 -3.58
C ALA A 19 1.21 -3.98 -3.73
N LEU A 20 2.46 -4.09 -3.24
CA LEU A 20 3.24 -5.32 -3.33
C LEU A 20 2.62 -6.47 -2.54
N LEU A 21 2.08 -6.21 -1.34
CA LEU A 21 1.44 -7.26 -0.56
C LEU A 21 0.13 -7.71 -1.21
N ILE A 22 -0.68 -6.78 -1.73
CA ILE A 22 -1.91 -7.12 -2.48
C ILE A 22 -1.56 -8.02 -3.67
N HIS A 23 -0.53 -7.66 -4.45
CA HIS A 23 -0.07 -8.46 -5.57
C HIS A 23 0.39 -9.86 -5.13
N LYS A 24 1.18 -9.95 -4.05
CA LYS A 24 1.65 -11.23 -3.53
C LYS A 24 0.52 -12.12 -3.02
N LEU A 25 -0.47 -11.55 -2.33
CA LEU A 25 -1.65 -12.29 -1.87
C LEU A 25 -2.44 -12.87 -3.04
N ALA A 26 -2.61 -12.09 -4.12
CA ALA A 26 -3.25 -12.57 -5.34
C ALA A 26 -2.50 -13.74 -5.97
N LEU A 27 -1.16 -13.68 -6.05
CA LEU A 27 -0.34 -14.79 -6.56
C LEU A 27 -0.42 -16.06 -5.69
N MET A 28 -0.68 -15.90 -4.38
CA MET A 28 -0.89 -17.03 -3.46
C MET A 28 -2.33 -17.55 -3.46
N GLY A 29 -3.23 -16.98 -4.28
CA GLY A 29 -4.63 -17.35 -4.31
C GLY A 29 -5.42 -16.91 -3.08
N VAL A 30 -4.91 -15.97 -2.29
CA VAL A 30 -5.59 -15.45 -1.09
C VAL A 30 -6.57 -14.36 -1.49
N PRO A 31 -7.89 -14.55 -1.28
CA PRO A 31 -8.89 -13.54 -1.65
C PRO A 31 -8.76 -12.26 -0.82
N THR A 32 -8.97 -11.11 -1.46
CA THR A 32 -8.93 -9.78 -0.81
C THR A 32 -9.98 -9.63 0.31
N ARG A 33 -11.05 -10.43 0.29
CA ARG A 33 -12.06 -10.49 1.36
C ARG A 33 -11.53 -11.11 2.67
N GLU A 34 -10.45 -11.87 2.62
CA GLU A 34 -9.88 -12.57 3.80
C GLU A 34 -8.82 -11.71 4.50
N VAL A 35 -8.07 -10.93 3.72
CA VAL A 35 -7.01 -10.04 4.20
C VAL A 35 -7.16 -8.64 3.60
N ALA A 36 -7.61 -7.68 4.42
CA ALA A 36 -7.63 -6.27 4.03
C ALA A 36 -6.22 -5.68 4.19
N VAL A 37 -5.69 -5.06 3.14
CA VAL A 37 -4.39 -4.37 3.15
C VAL A 37 -4.64 -2.89 2.92
N ARG A 38 -4.02 -2.04 3.76
CA ARG A 38 -4.11 -0.58 3.68
C ARG A 38 -2.76 0.06 4.00
N SER A 39 -2.58 1.32 3.60
CA SER A 39 -1.46 2.17 4.04
C SER A 39 -1.92 3.48 4.68
N ALA A 40 -1.09 4.00 5.60
CA ALA A 40 -1.28 5.31 6.22
C ALA A 40 0.07 5.96 6.56
N GLY A 41 0.03 7.23 6.97
CA GLY A 41 1.22 7.95 7.40
C GLY A 41 0.97 8.86 8.59
N THR A 42 1.94 8.92 9.50
CA THR A 42 1.84 9.69 10.75
C THR A 42 1.73 11.20 10.52
N ARG A 43 2.20 11.67 9.36
CA ARG A 43 2.16 13.06 8.88
C ARG A 43 1.63 13.10 7.44
N ALA A 44 0.75 12.18 7.08
CA ALA A 44 0.14 12.15 5.75
C ALA A 44 -0.74 13.39 5.53
N VAL A 45 -0.64 13.98 4.33
CA VAL A 45 -1.53 15.04 3.91
C VAL A 45 -2.71 14.42 3.17
N ARG A 46 -3.94 14.70 3.61
CA ARG A 46 -5.16 14.16 2.99
C ARG A 46 -5.24 14.60 1.52
N GLY A 47 -5.55 13.66 0.64
CA GLY A 47 -5.67 13.91 -0.80
C GLY A 47 -4.32 13.98 -1.54
N GLN A 48 -3.19 13.89 -0.84
CA GLN A 48 -1.90 13.85 -1.50
C GLN A 48 -1.65 12.46 -2.11
N PRO A 49 -1.40 12.35 -3.42
CA PRO A 49 -1.20 11.05 -4.06
C PRO A 49 0.17 10.46 -3.73
N PRO A 50 0.36 9.14 -3.94
CA PRO A 50 1.69 8.53 -3.94
C PRO A 50 2.68 9.28 -4.85
N ASP A 51 3.98 9.16 -4.55
CA ASP A 51 5.01 9.75 -5.39
C ASP A 51 4.95 9.12 -6.80
N PRO A 52 4.91 9.92 -7.88
CA PRO A 52 4.81 9.39 -9.24
C PRO A 52 5.91 8.40 -9.62
N ARG A 53 7.10 8.48 -9.01
CA ARG A 53 8.17 7.49 -9.22
C ARG A 53 7.81 6.13 -8.67
N VAL A 54 7.08 6.08 -7.55
CA VAL A 54 6.60 4.82 -6.97
C VAL A 54 5.52 4.20 -7.84
N VAL A 55 4.58 5.01 -8.34
CA VAL A 55 3.55 4.53 -9.26
C VAL A 55 4.18 3.89 -10.50
N ARG A 56 5.13 4.59 -11.15
CA ARG A 56 5.84 4.07 -12.33
C ARG A 56 6.66 2.79 -12.10
N LEU A 57 7.05 2.49 -10.87
CA LEU A 57 7.80 1.27 -10.55
C LEU A 57 6.88 0.06 -10.29
N LEU A 58 5.58 0.30 -10.16
CA LEU A 58 4.56 -0.71 -9.84
C LEU A 58 3.61 -0.99 -11.01
N ASP A 59 3.72 -0.22 -12.11
CA ASP A 59 3.12 -0.52 -13.40
C ASP A 59 3.79 -1.74 -14.06
#